data_AF-B7Z093-F1
#
_entry.id   AF-B7Z093-F1
#
_cell.length_a   1.000
_cell.length_b   1.000
_cell.length_c   1.000
_cell.angle_alpha   90.00
_cell.angle_beta   90.00
_cell.angle_gamma   90.00
#
_symmetry.space_group_name_H-M   'P 1'
#
loop_
_entity.id
_entity.type
_entity.pdbx_description
1 polymer ?
#
loop_
_entity_poly.entity_id
_entity_poly.type
_entity_poly.pdbx_seq_one_letter_code
_entity_poly.pdbx_strand_id
1 'polypeptide(L)'
;MVKRKNQDAVSIKPAVELLSEEEWMARRNIYMQRLADLKTSVAFIDDAVEEYKELQKQKLRNDKWNSYLACDGLPNPSRPAEIRKFIFQLNFMEQESCANEISWVLSVDECSVLSQAPDRCDRTRKIMEKSRPNVGQLYDETVQRILATIERVQRVLRNDDELVHLPTFQVRELDKATRNVLRSELRGCDYSTATQCALRQSYTAVCANLLRSALPSGQKL
;
A
#
# COMPACT_ATOMS: atom_id res chain seq x y z
N MET A 1 -104.63 20.01 22.78
CA MET A 1 -103.71 19.49 21.73
C MET A 1 -102.30 19.94 22.05
N VAL A 2 -101.47 19.08 22.65
CA VAL A 2 -100.06 19.37 22.94
C VAL A 2 -99.22 18.62 21.90
N LYS A 3 -98.53 19.36 21.03
CA LYS A 3 -97.64 18.79 20.01
C LYS A 3 -96.42 18.18 20.71
N ARG A 4 -96.33 16.84 20.74
CA ARG A 4 -95.09 16.15 21.07
C ARG A 4 -94.16 16.24 19.87
N LYS A 5 -93.04 16.93 20.06
CA LYS A 5 -91.92 16.98 19.12
C LYS A 5 -91.13 15.68 19.32
N ASN A 6 -91.26 14.73 18.39
CA ASN A 6 -90.44 13.53 18.39
C ASN A 6 -88.99 13.96 18.16
N GLN A 7 -88.11 13.54 19.07
CA GLN A 7 -86.67 13.69 18.94
C GLN A 7 -86.21 12.80 17.78
N ASP A 8 -85.48 13.42 16.84
CA ASP A 8 -84.81 12.72 15.76
C ASP A 8 -83.82 11.72 16.34
N ALA A 9 -83.97 10.45 15.94
CA ALA A 9 -83.04 9.40 16.25
C ALA A 9 -81.69 9.75 15.61
N VAL A 10 -80.69 10.02 16.45
CA VAL A 10 -79.30 10.18 16.06
C VAL A 10 -78.84 8.86 15.44
N SER A 11 -78.79 8.83 14.11
CA SER A 11 -78.18 7.75 13.34
C SER A 11 -76.68 7.79 13.61
N ILE A 12 -76.24 6.90 14.51
CA ILE A 12 -74.84 6.60 14.75
C ILE A 12 -74.32 5.92 13.47
N LYS A 13 -73.74 6.72 12.56
CA LYS A 13 -72.95 6.16 11.46
C LYS A 13 -71.77 5.41 12.09
N PRO A 14 -71.53 4.13 11.77
CA PRO A 14 -70.32 3.46 12.22
C PRO A 14 -69.11 4.22 11.68
N ALA A 15 -68.12 4.46 12.53
CA ALA A 15 -66.98 5.35 12.30
C ALA A 15 -65.96 4.85 11.25
N VAL A 16 -66.36 3.93 10.36
CA VAL A 16 -65.51 3.36 9.32
C VAL A 16 -66.28 3.35 8.00
N GLU A 17 -65.95 4.29 7.11
CA GLU A 17 -66.34 4.22 5.71
C GLU A 17 -65.69 2.98 5.09
N LEU A 18 -66.52 2.01 4.69
CA LEU A 18 -66.07 0.84 3.95
C LEU A 18 -65.67 1.29 2.54
N LEU A 19 -64.46 0.92 2.12
CA LEU A 19 -63.96 1.19 0.77
C LEU A 19 -64.89 0.57 -0.28
N SER A 20 -65.13 1.29 -1.37
CA SER A 20 -65.83 0.72 -2.52
C SER A 20 -64.97 -0.37 -3.17
N GLU A 21 -65.62 -1.34 -3.81
CA GLU A 21 -64.91 -2.45 -4.46
C GLU A 21 -63.96 -1.97 -5.58
N GLU A 22 -64.35 -0.90 -6.27
CA GLU A 22 -63.54 -0.25 -7.31
C GLU A 22 -62.28 0.38 -6.72
N GLU A 23 -62.40 1.09 -5.59
CA GLU A 23 -61.25 1.68 -4.89
C GLU A 23 -60.31 0.62 -4.34
N TRP A 24 -60.86 -0.51 -3.86
CA TRP A 24 -60.07 -1.64 -3.39
C TRP A 24 -59.27 -2.29 -4.51
N MET A 25 -59.90 -2.52 -5.67
CA MET A 25 -59.24 -3.08 -6.86
C MET A 25 -58.17 -2.13 -7.41
N ALA A 26 -58.44 -0.82 -7.46
CA ALA A 26 -57.47 0.18 -7.87
C ALA A 26 -56.23 0.20 -6.96
N ARG A 27 -56.44 0.19 -5.63
CA ARG A 27 -55.34 0.09 -4.66
C ARG A 27 -54.53 -1.19 -4.83
N ARG A 28 -55.20 -2.32 -4.99
CA ARG A 28 -54.55 -3.62 -5.24
C ARG A 28 -53.66 -3.57 -6.48
N ASN A 29 -54.15 -3.01 -7.58
CA ASN A 29 -53.37 -2.90 -8.82
C ASN A 29 -52.14 -2.01 -8.65
N ILE A 30 -52.27 -0.89 -7.93
CA ILE A 30 -51.12 -0.01 -7.60
C ILE A 30 -50.08 -0.76 -6.77
N TYR A 31 -50.49 -1.52 -5.75
CA TYR A 31 -49.55 -2.31 -4.94
C TYR A 31 -48.89 -3.42 -5.75
N MET A 32 -49.63 -4.08 -6.64
CA MET A 32 -49.08 -5.10 -7.54
C MET A 32 -48.06 -4.51 -8.51
N GLN A 33 -48.33 -3.33 -9.07
CA GLN A 33 -47.38 -2.63 -9.94
C GLN A 33 -46.12 -2.24 -9.18
N ARG A 34 -46.25 -1.65 -7.98
CA ARG A 34 -45.09 -1.31 -7.13
C ARG A 34 -44.27 -2.55 -6.77
N LEU A 35 -44.92 -3.69 -6.50
CA LEU A 35 -44.21 -4.93 -6.22
C LEU A 35 -43.46 -5.44 -7.45
N ALA A 36 -44.04 -5.31 -8.64
CA ALA A 36 -43.37 -5.65 -9.89
C ALA A 36 -42.16 -4.73 -10.17
N ASP A 37 -42.31 -3.43 -9.94
CA ASP A 37 -41.24 -2.45 -10.07
C ASP A 37 -40.10 -2.75 -9.09
N LEU A 38 -40.42 -3.09 -7.83
CA LEU A 38 -39.43 -3.49 -6.83
C LEU A 38 -38.71 -4.79 -7.20
N LYS A 39 -39.41 -5.79 -7.74
CA LYS A 39 -38.76 -7.02 -8.23
C LYS A 39 -37.81 -6.72 -9.37
N THR A 40 -38.22 -5.82 -10.27
CA THR A 40 -37.41 -5.41 -11.41
C THR A 40 -36.17 -4.64 -10.96
N SER A 41 -36.29 -3.74 -9.97
CA SER A 41 -35.14 -3.00 -9.43
C SER A 41 -34.16 -3.91 -8.67
N VAL A 42 -34.65 -4.92 -7.95
CA VAL A 42 -33.79 -5.93 -7.32
C VAL A 42 -33.04 -6.74 -8.38
N ALA A 43 -33.73 -7.21 -9.43
CA ALA A 43 -33.07 -7.92 -10.52
C ALA A 43 -31.98 -7.08 -11.20
N PHE A 44 -32.22 -5.78 -11.43
CA PHE A 44 -31.19 -4.89 -11.96
C PHE A 44 -29.97 -4.75 -11.04
N ILE A 45 -30.17 -4.75 -9.71
CA ILE A 45 -29.06 -4.72 -8.75
C ILE A 45 -28.28 -6.02 -8.82
N ASP A 46 -28.97 -7.17 -8.90
CA ASP A 46 -28.34 -8.48 -8.99
C ASP A 46 -27.50 -8.60 -10.27
N ASP A 47 -28.06 -8.20 -11.42
CA ASP A 47 -27.35 -8.17 -12.72
C ASP A 47 -26.10 -7.27 -12.65
N ALA A 48 -26.23 -6.06 -12.08
CA ALA A 48 -25.10 -5.15 -11.92
C ALA A 48 -24.00 -5.71 -10.99
N VAL A 49 -24.39 -6.46 -9.96
CA VAL A 49 -23.44 -7.14 -9.06
C VAL A 49 -22.72 -8.28 -9.79
N GLU A 50 -23.41 -9.03 -10.64
CA GLU A 50 -22.80 -10.07 -11.47
C GLU A 50 -21.82 -9.49 -12.49
N GLU A 51 -22.20 -8.45 -13.22
CA GLU A 51 -21.32 -7.73 -14.15
C GLU A 51 -20.06 -7.21 -13.45
N TYR A 52 -20.22 -6.63 -12.25
CA TYR A 52 -19.08 -6.15 -11.45
C TYR A 52 -18.12 -7.29 -11.11
N LYS A 53 -18.63 -8.46 -10.70
CA LYS A 53 -17.81 -9.65 -10.41
C LYS A 53 -17.06 -10.13 -11.66
N GLU A 54 -17.71 -10.11 -12.82
CA GLU A 54 -17.06 -10.48 -14.08
C GLU A 54 -15.94 -9.51 -14.47
N LEU A 55 -16.17 -8.20 -14.34
CA LEU A 55 -15.15 -7.18 -14.57
C LEU A 55 -13.97 -7.35 -13.60
N GLN A 56 -14.24 -7.66 -12.34
CA GLN A 56 -13.17 -7.95 -11.37
C GLN A 56 -12.36 -9.17 -11.79
N LYS A 57 -13.00 -10.26 -12.23
CA LYS A 57 -12.30 -11.45 -12.76
C LYS A 57 -11.46 -11.13 -14.00
N GLN A 58 -11.96 -10.32 -14.92
CA GLN A 58 -11.20 -9.87 -16.10
C GLN A 58 -9.99 -9.04 -15.68
N LYS A 59 -10.16 -8.10 -14.75
CA LYS A 59 -9.06 -7.30 -14.21
C LYS A 59 -7.96 -8.17 -13.58
N LEU A 60 -8.33 -9.18 -12.80
CA LEU A 60 -7.35 -10.09 -12.20
C LEU A 60 -6.60 -10.93 -13.23
N ARG A 61 -7.27 -11.37 -14.29
CA ARG A 61 -6.62 -12.08 -15.41
C ARG A 61 -5.60 -11.18 -16.12
N ASN A 62 -5.98 -9.94 -16.41
CA ASN A 62 -5.10 -8.96 -17.03
C ASN A 62 -3.91 -8.62 -16.14
N ASP A 63 -4.13 -8.45 -14.83
CA ASP A 63 -3.06 -8.19 -13.86
C ASP A 63 -2.06 -9.35 -13.78
N LYS A 64 -2.55 -10.60 -13.74
CA LYS A 64 -1.70 -11.80 -13.79
C LYS A 64 -0.89 -11.86 -15.08
N TRP A 65 -1.53 -11.56 -16.20
CA TRP A 65 -0.87 -11.53 -17.50
C TRP A 65 0.23 -10.46 -17.57
N ASN A 66 -0.08 -9.24 -17.11
CA ASN A 66 0.88 -8.14 -17.04
C ASN A 66 2.06 -8.50 -16.13
N SER A 67 1.79 -9.09 -14.96
CA SER A 67 2.85 -9.54 -14.04
C SER A 67 3.71 -10.65 -14.65
N TYR A 68 3.14 -11.52 -15.47
CA TYR A 68 3.88 -12.57 -16.17
C TYR A 68 4.77 -11.99 -17.28
N LEU A 69 4.26 -11.03 -18.04
CA LEU A 69 5.01 -10.37 -19.12
C LEU A 69 6.13 -9.47 -18.63
N ALA A 70 5.91 -8.76 -17.51
CA ALA A 70 6.84 -7.75 -17.05
C ALA A 70 8.15 -8.34 -16.49
N CYS A 71 8.17 -9.64 -16.16
CA CYS A 71 9.38 -10.37 -15.73
C CYS A 71 10.15 -9.65 -14.60
N ASP A 72 9.43 -8.99 -13.68
CA ASP A 72 9.97 -8.04 -12.70
C ASP A 72 10.95 -8.63 -11.66
N GLY A 73 11.14 -9.95 -11.64
CA GLY A 73 11.90 -10.66 -10.60
C GLY A 73 11.24 -10.64 -9.22
N LEU A 74 10.01 -10.12 -9.12
CA LEU A 74 9.24 -10.08 -7.87
C LEU A 74 8.60 -11.45 -7.59
N PRO A 75 8.49 -11.85 -6.30
CA PRO A 75 7.99 -13.18 -5.93
C PRO A 75 6.49 -13.32 -6.23
N ASN A 76 6.03 -14.55 -6.48
CA ASN A 76 4.60 -14.78 -6.68
C ASN A 76 3.84 -14.56 -5.36
N PRO A 77 2.78 -13.74 -5.35
CA PRO A 77 2.07 -13.37 -4.12
C PRO A 77 1.32 -14.54 -3.49
N SER A 78 0.97 -15.57 -4.26
CA SER A 78 0.27 -16.77 -3.76
C SER A 78 1.18 -17.74 -3.01
N ARG A 79 2.51 -17.59 -3.09
CA ARG A 79 3.48 -18.55 -2.54
C ARG A 79 4.35 -17.91 -1.44
N PRO A 80 4.05 -18.18 -0.15
CA PRO A 80 4.83 -17.67 0.97
C PRO A 80 6.33 -18.04 0.91
N ALA A 81 6.66 -19.20 0.36
CA ALA A 81 8.05 -19.66 0.27
C ALA A 81 8.90 -18.78 -0.64
N GLU A 82 8.32 -18.26 -1.73
CA GLU A 82 9.02 -17.37 -2.65
C GLU A 82 9.24 -15.99 -2.01
N ILE A 83 8.25 -15.49 -1.27
CA ILE A 83 8.38 -14.24 -0.50
C ILE A 83 9.52 -14.34 0.52
N ARG A 84 9.65 -15.47 1.24
CA ARG A 84 10.78 -15.68 2.17
C ARG A 84 12.13 -15.69 1.47
N LYS A 85 12.23 -16.36 0.32
CA LYS A 85 13.47 -16.38 -0.48
C LYS A 85 13.84 -14.97 -0.96
N PHE A 86 12.85 -14.21 -1.40
CA PHE A 86 13.03 -12.82 -1.83
C PHE A 86 13.57 -11.95 -0.69
N ILE A 87 13.01 -12.05 0.52
CA ILE A 87 13.51 -11.32 1.69
C ILE A 87 14.94 -11.74 2.03
N PHE A 88 15.22 -13.04 2.03
CA PHE A 88 16.58 -13.53 2.25
C PHE A 88 17.57 -12.97 1.21
N GLN A 89 17.17 -12.89 -0.05
CA GLN A 89 17.98 -12.29 -1.11
C GLN A 89 18.22 -10.80 -0.85
N LEU A 90 17.21 -10.04 -0.44
CA LEU A 90 17.39 -8.62 -0.10
C LEU A 90 18.38 -8.45 1.05
N ASN A 91 18.23 -9.20 2.13
CA ASN A 91 19.11 -9.11 3.30
C ASN A 91 20.55 -9.53 2.95
N PHE A 92 20.71 -10.52 2.06
CA PHE A 92 22.02 -10.92 1.55
C PHE A 92 22.68 -9.80 0.73
N MET A 93 21.93 -9.18 -0.19
CA MET A 93 22.42 -8.07 -1.01
C MET A 93 22.78 -6.85 -0.15
N GLU A 94 22.00 -6.57 0.90
CA GLU A 94 22.30 -5.52 1.87
C GLU A 94 23.61 -5.83 2.61
N GLN A 95 23.77 -7.06 3.11
CA GLN A 95 24.96 -7.48 3.83
C GLN A 95 26.22 -7.42 2.94
N GLU A 96 26.10 -7.85 1.67
CA GLU A 96 27.18 -7.73 0.68
C GLU A 96 27.50 -6.27 0.39
N SER A 97 26.48 -5.42 0.27
CA SER A 97 26.67 -3.97 0.09
C SER A 97 27.40 -3.35 1.28
N CYS A 98 27.01 -3.69 2.51
CA CYS A 98 27.69 -3.24 3.73
C CYS A 98 29.14 -3.74 3.82
N ALA A 99 29.41 -4.99 3.43
CA ALA A 99 30.75 -5.56 3.47
C ALA A 99 31.71 -4.94 2.44
N ASN A 100 31.18 -4.63 1.25
CA ASN A 100 31.94 -3.99 0.18
C ASN A 100 32.05 -2.46 0.34
N GLU A 101 31.30 -1.87 1.28
CA GLU A 101 31.31 -0.42 1.49
C GLU A 101 32.56 0.03 2.27
N ILE A 102 33.63 0.31 1.53
CA ILE A 102 34.76 1.08 2.07
C ILE A 102 34.31 2.53 2.18
N SER A 103 34.37 3.10 3.40
CA SER A 103 34.10 4.52 3.60
C SER A 103 35.02 5.34 2.68
N TRP A 104 34.42 6.09 1.75
CA TRP A 104 35.17 6.92 0.79
C TRP A 104 36.10 7.90 1.53
N VAL A 105 35.74 8.32 2.75
CA VAL A 105 36.54 9.18 3.63
C VAL A 105 37.85 8.51 4.04
N LEU A 106 37.82 7.20 4.31
CA LEU A 106 39.02 6.43 4.70
C LEU A 106 39.96 6.17 3.52
N SER A 107 39.47 6.35 2.29
CA SER A 107 40.25 6.19 1.06
C SER A 107 40.92 7.50 0.60
N VAL A 108 40.65 8.62 1.28
CA VAL A 108 41.23 9.92 0.95
C VAL A 108 42.69 9.98 1.40
N ASP A 109 43.56 10.33 0.46
CA ASP A 109 44.97 10.62 0.71
C ASP A 109 45.31 11.96 0.06
N GLU A 110 45.28 13.04 0.84
CA GLU A 110 45.57 14.39 0.33
C GLU A 110 47.05 14.55 -0.09
N CYS A 111 47.94 13.68 0.42
CA CYS A 111 49.35 13.68 0.05
C CYS A 111 49.61 12.95 -1.28
N SER A 112 48.58 12.36 -1.91
CA SER A 112 48.73 11.63 -3.18
C SER A 112 49.29 12.52 -4.29
N VAL A 113 48.95 13.81 -4.29
CA VAL A 113 49.37 14.80 -5.31
C VAL A 113 50.87 15.12 -5.21
N LEU A 114 51.49 14.88 -4.06
CA LEU A 114 52.90 15.15 -3.82
C LEU A 114 53.82 14.02 -4.30
N SER A 115 53.23 12.90 -4.73
CA SER A 115 53.95 11.75 -5.23
C SER A 115 54.38 11.95 -6.68
N GLN A 116 55.67 11.79 -6.97
CA GLN A 116 56.23 11.88 -8.33
C GLN A 116 56.08 10.56 -9.13
N ALA A 117 55.45 9.53 -8.57
CA ALA A 117 55.22 8.26 -9.25
C ALA A 117 54.15 8.43 -10.36
N PRO A 118 54.46 8.11 -11.63
CA PRO A 118 53.56 8.33 -12.77
C PRO A 118 52.30 7.45 -12.74
N ASP A 119 52.34 6.31 -12.05
CA ASP A 119 51.23 5.35 -11.98
C ASP A 119 50.25 5.63 -10.81
N ARG A 120 50.49 6.66 -9.99
CA ARG A 120 49.68 6.91 -8.79
C ARG A 120 48.50 7.82 -9.12
N CYS A 121 47.28 7.33 -8.91
CA CYS A 121 46.06 8.13 -9.04
C CYS A 121 45.90 9.15 -7.91
N ASP A 122 45.40 10.33 -8.25
CA ASP A 122 45.04 11.36 -7.27
C ASP A 122 43.85 10.91 -6.41
N ARG A 123 44.06 10.82 -5.09
CA ARG A 123 43.07 10.42 -4.08
C ARG A 123 42.65 11.58 -3.18
N THR A 124 42.71 12.80 -3.70
CA THR A 124 42.24 13.99 -2.97
C THR A 124 40.75 13.92 -2.71
N ARG A 125 40.29 14.60 -1.64
CA ARG A 125 38.88 14.60 -1.25
C ARG A 125 37.95 15.03 -2.38
N LYS A 126 38.34 16.01 -3.19
CA LYS A 126 37.51 16.52 -4.31
C LYS A 126 37.25 15.47 -5.39
N ILE A 127 38.18 14.53 -5.59
CA ILE A 127 38.04 13.46 -6.57
C ILE A 127 37.27 12.29 -5.96
N MET A 128 37.60 11.92 -4.72
CA MET A 128 36.91 10.84 -4.00
C MET A 128 35.45 11.18 -3.64
N GLU A 129 35.11 12.46 -3.49
CA GLU A 129 33.72 12.88 -3.30
C GLU A 129 32.85 12.59 -4.53
N LYS A 130 33.43 12.60 -5.73
CA LYS A 130 32.72 12.23 -6.97
C LYS A 130 32.50 10.72 -7.10
N SER A 131 33.33 9.91 -6.46
CA SER A 131 33.16 8.45 -6.40
C SER A 131 32.30 8.00 -5.21
N ARG A 132 31.65 8.94 -4.50
CA ARG A 132 30.73 8.63 -3.41
C ARG A 132 29.61 7.72 -3.93
N PRO A 133 29.41 6.53 -3.33
CA PRO A 133 28.31 5.66 -3.71
C PRO A 133 26.97 6.32 -3.38
N ASN A 134 26.01 6.25 -4.32
CA ASN A 134 24.66 6.73 -4.08
C ASN A 134 23.85 5.65 -3.34
N VAL A 135 24.10 5.59 -2.03
CA VAL A 135 23.43 4.67 -1.11
C VAL A 135 21.91 4.90 -1.10
N GLY A 136 21.46 6.15 -1.31
CA GLY A 136 20.04 6.50 -1.33
C GLY A 136 19.27 5.81 -2.47
N GLN A 137 19.81 5.82 -3.69
CA GLN A 137 19.17 5.17 -4.84
C GLN A 137 19.02 3.66 -4.64
N LEU A 138 20.04 3.00 -4.07
CA LEU A 138 20.01 1.56 -3.82
C LEU A 138 18.88 1.21 -2.83
N TYR A 139 18.73 1.99 -1.76
CA TYR A 139 17.62 1.81 -0.83
C TYR A 139 16.26 2.14 -1.42
N ASP A 140 16.14 3.24 -2.18
CA ASP A 140 14.89 3.60 -2.86
C ASP A 140 14.38 2.46 -3.75
N GLU A 141 15.27 1.83 -4.53
CA GLU A 141 14.93 0.67 -5.33
C GLU A 141 14.46 -0.53 -4.49
N THR A 142 15.17 -0.84 -3.40
CA THR A 142 14.76 -1.96 -2.51
C THR A 142 13.41 -1.71 -1.84
N VAL A 143 13.16 -0.49 -1.36
CA VAL A 143 11.90 -0.09 -0.73
C VAL A 143 10.76 -0.17 -1.75
N GLN A 144 10.96 0.34 -2.97
CA GLN A 144 9.96 0.24 -4.04
C GLN A 144 9.60 -1.23 -4.35
N ARG A 145 10.59 -2.12 -4.42
CA ARG A 145 10.35 -3.57 -4.65
C ARG A 145 9.56 -4.20 -3.50
N ILE A 146 9.87 -3.86 -2.25
CA ILE A 146 9.13 -4.36 -1.07
C ILE A 146 7.69 -3.85 -1.09
N LEU A 147 7.48 -2.56 -1.35
CA LEU A 147 6.14 -1.96 -1.43
C LEU A 147 5.30 -2.59 -2.54
N ALA A 148 5.87 -2.78 -3.73
CA ALA A 148 5.21 -3.47 -4.84
C ALA A 148 4.83 -4.91 -4.46
N THR A 149 5.68 -5.62 -3.72
CA THR A 149 5.38 -6.97 -3.23
C THR A 149 4.22 -6.96 -2.23
N ILE A 150 4.21 -6.01 -1.28
CA ILE A 150 3.12 -5.88 -0.31
C ILE A 150 1.79 -5.61 -1.02
N GLU A 151 1.78 -4.72 -2.01
CA GLU A 151 0.57 -4.39 -2.76
C GLU A 151 0.02 -5.62 -3.49
N ARG A 152 0.89 -6.42 -4.13
CA ARG A 152 0.51 -7.67 -4.83
C ARG A 152 -0.08 -8.70 -3.86
N VAL A 153 0.53 -8.87 -2.68
CA VAL A 153 0.00 -9.82 -1.67
C VAL A 153 -1.33 -9.33 -1.09
N GLN A 154 -1.46 -8.03 -0.80
CA GLN A 154 -2.73 -7.46 -0.33
C GLN A 154 -3.84 -7.59 -1.36
N ARG A 155 -3.53 -7.52 -2.66
CA ARG A 155 -4.50 -7.75 -3.73
C ARG A 155 -5.06 -9.17 -3.66
N VAL A 156 -4.19 -10.19 -3.55
CA VAL A 156 -4.61 -11.58 -3.39
C VAL A 156 -5.45 -11.78 -2.12
N LEU A 157 -5.05 -11.17 -1.01
CA LEU A 157 -5.79 -11.26 0.27
C LEU A 157 -7.13 -10.53 0.27
N ARG A 158 -7.41 -9.64 -0.71
CA ARG A 158 -8.71 -8.96 -0.85
C ARG A 158 -9.65 -9.67 -1.82
N ASN A 159 -9.14 -10.60 -2.63
CA ASN A 159 -9.93 -11.33 -3.60
C ASN A 159 -10.36 -12.67 -2.99
N ASP A 160 -11.62 -12.75 -2.56
CA ASP A 160 -12.18 -13.97 -1.99
C ASP A 160 -12.12 -15.15 -2.96
N ASP A 161 -12.30 -14.92 -4.27
CA ASP A 161 -12.18 -15.95 -5.31
C ASP A 161 -10.78 -16.60 -5.34
N GLU A 162 -9.70 -15.83 -5.14
CA GLU A 162 -8.33 -16.35 -5.13
C GLU A 162 -7.99 -17.04 -3.80
N LEU A 163 -8.57 -16.55 -2.71
CA LEU A 163 -8.44 -17.13 -1.37
C LEU A 163 -9.08 -18.50 -1.27
N VAL A 164 -10.21 -18.73 -1.93
CA VAL A 164 -10.90 -20.03 -1.97
C VAL A 164 -10.02 -21.12 -2.57
N HIS A 165 -9.16 -20.76 -3.53
CA HIS A 165 -8.22 -21.71 -4.16
C HIS A 165 -6.95 -21.97 -3.34
N LEU A 166 -6.73 -21.22 -2.25
CA LEU A 166 -5.56 -21.37 -1.39
C LEU A 166 -5.91 -22.15 -0.12
N PRO A 167 -5.08 -23.10 0.31
CA PRO A 167 -5.29 -23.76 1.60
C PRO A 167 -5.16 -22.73 2.73
N THR A 168 -6.03 -22.83 3.74
CA THR A 168 -6.16 -21.85 4.84
C THR A 168 -4.84 -21.60 5.58
N PHE A 169 -3.98 -22.62 5.68
CA PHE A 169 -2.64 -22.48 6.25
C PHE A 169 -1.77 -21.49 5.45
N GLN A 170 -1.79 -21.56 4.12
CA GLN A 170 -1.02 -20.65 3.28
C GLN A 170 -1.54 -19.22 3.37
N VAL A 171 -2.85 -19.01 3.44
CA VAL A 171 -3.45 -17.68 3.64
C VAL A 171 -2.96 -17.04 4.94
N ARG A 172 -2.95 -17.82 6.03
CA ARG A 172 -2.46 -17.34 7.33
C ARG A 172 -0.97 -17.03 7.31
N GLU A 173 -0.18 -17.82 6.58
CA GLU A 173 1.25 -17.56 6.37
C GLU A 173 1.50 -16.32 5.51
N LEU A 174 0.68 -16.05 4.49
CA LEU A 174 0.74 -14.83 3.68
C LEU A 174 0.45 -13.58 4.52
N ASP A 175 -0.60 -13.61 5.35
CA ASP A 175 -0.94 -12.50 6.23
C ASP A 175 0.18 -12.22 7.24
N LYS A 176 0.77 -13.26 7.83
CA LYS A 176 1.95 -13.15 8.70
C LYS A 176 3.16 -12.60 7.96
N ALA A 177 3.49 -13.13 6.78
CA ALA A 177 4.63 -12.69 5.99
C ALA A 177 4.52 -11.19 5.63
N THR A 178 3.31 -10.73 5.33
CA THR A 178 3.04 -9.34 4.98
C THR A 178 3.10 -8.41 6.20
N ARG A 179 2.41 -8.76 7.29
CA ARG A 179 2.31 -7.88 8.47
C ARG A 179 3.56 -7.87 9.34
N ASN A 180 4.19 -9.03 9.49
CA ASN A 180 5.26 -9.19 10.46
C ASN A 180 6.63 -9.11 9.80
N VAL A 181 6.80 -9.62 8.58
CA VAL A 181 8.14 -9.69 7.96
C VAL A 181 8.37 -8.47 7.07
N LEU A 182 7.61 -8.32 5.97
CA LEU A 182 7.83 -7.21 5.02
C LEU A 182 7.68 -5.82 5.66
N ARG A 183 6.68 -5.63 6.53
CA ARG A 183 6.52 -4.37 7.28
C ARG A 183 7.55 -4.19 8.39
N SER A 184 8.14 -5.26 8.92
CA SER A 184 9.25 -5.10 9.86
C SER A 184 10.53 -4.72 9.14
N GLU A 185 10.79 -5.27 7.96
CA GLU A 185 11.96 -4.91 7.15
C GLU A 185 11.89 -3.45 6.71
N LEU A 186 10.71 -2.96 6.30
CA LEU A 186 10.51 -1.53 6.04
C LEU A 186 10.83 -0.65 7.27
N ARG A 187 10.39 -1.06 8.47
CA ARG A 187 10.73 -0.33 9.70
C ARG A 187 12.21 -0.45 10.06
N GLY A 188 12.84 -1.60 9.81
CA GLY A 188 14.26 -1.84 10.02
C GLY A 188 15.13 -0.92 9.16
N CYS A 189 14.72 -0.73 7.90
CA CYS A 189 15.32 0.27 7.01
C CYS A 189 15.28 1.67 7.64
N ASP A 190 14.19 2.10 8.27
CA ASP A 190 14.06 3.44 8.88
C ASP A 190 15.00 3.66 10.11
N TYR A 191 15.25 2.63 10.93
CA TYR A 191 16.08 2.75 12.15
C TYR A 191 17.58 2.57 11.89
N SER A 192 17.96 1.66 10.97
CA SER A 192 19.35 1.48 10.53
C SER A 192 19.84 2.71 9.77
N THR A 193 19.00 3.28 8.90
CA THR A 193 19.33 4.47 8.09
C THR A 193 19.52 5.73 8.93
N ALA A 194 18.67 6.01 9.91
CA ALA A 194 18.83 7.20 10.74
C ALA A 194 20.14 7.17 11.54
N THR A 195 20.54 6.01 12.05
CA THR A 195 21.77 5.88 12.86
C THR A 195 23.02 5.79 11.99
N GLN A 196 23.03 5.04 10.88
CA GLN A 196 24.20 4.96 9.99
C GLN A 196 24.41 6.22 9.15
N CYS A 197 23.34 6.87 8.66
CA CYS A 197 23.47 8.16 7.96
C CYS A 197 23.84 9.29 8.93
N ALA A 198 23.27 9.35 10.14
CA ALA A 198 23.65 10.38 11.12
C ALA A 198 25.08 10.19 11.63
N LEU A 199 25.54 8.95 11.88
CA LEU A 199 26.91 8.69 12.31
C LEU A 199 27.93 8.92 11.18
N ARG A 200 27.58 8.74 9.91
CA ARG A 200 28.48 9.04 8.78
C ARG A 200 28.47 10.51 8.31
N GLN A 201 27.41 11.27 8.58
CA GLN A 201 27.32 12.71 8.23
C GLN A 201 27.80 13.65 9.34
N SER A 202 27.72 13.24 10.62
CA SER A 202 27.96 14.15 11.75
C SER A 202 29.43 14.46 12.06
N TYR A 203 30.38 13.57 11.73
CA TYR A 203 31.78 13.80 12.09
C TYR A 203 32.50 14.86 11.25
N THR A 204 31.99 15.25 10.07
CA THR A 204 32.60 16.32 9.26
C THR A 204 31.95 17.68 9.48
N ALA A 205 30.62 17.75 9.70
CA ALA A 205 29.93 19.02 9.92
C ALA A 205 30.09 19.57 11.36
N VAL A 206 30.11 18.69 12.37
CA VAL A 206 30.24 19.12 13.78
C VAL A 206 31.68 19.52 14.10
N CYS A 207 32.67 18.79 13.59
CA CYS A 207 34.08 19.14 13.78
C CYS A 207 34.53 20.36 12.95
N ALA A 208 33.97 20.57 11.75
CA ALA A 208 34.29 21.77 10.96
C ALA A 208 33.73 23.07 11.57
N ASN A 209 32.57 23.01 12.23
CA ASN A 209 32.00 24.18 12.91
C ASN A 209 32.63 24.43 14.29
N LEU A 210 33.07 23.40 15.02
CA LEU A 210 33.81 23.54 16.27
C LEU A 210 35.26 24.02 16.07
N LEU A 211 35.93 23.63 14.98
CA LEU A 211 37.27 24.15 14.66
C LEU A 211 37.24 25.56 14.07
N ARG A 212 36.13 25.96 13.42
CA ARG A 212 35.96 27.31 12.87
C ARG A 212 35.54 28.33 13.93
N SER A 213 34.94 27.90 15.04
CA SER A 213 34.67 28.77 16.21
C SER A 213 35.84 28.88 17.19
N ALA A 214 36.88 28.05 17.05
CA ALA A 214 38.07 28.04 17.91
C ALA A 214 39.30 28.77 17.31
N LEU A 215 39.23 29.26 16.08
CA LEU A 215 40.31 30.02 15.44
C LEU A 215 40.02 31.52 15.51
N PRO A 216 40.89 32.34 16.13
CA PRO A 216 40.74 33.79 16.15
C PRO A 216 40.82 34.34 14.72
N SER A 217 39.88 35.22 14.41
CA SER A 217 39.72 35.95 13.15
C SER A 217 41.03 36.63 12.73
N GLY A 218 41.72 36.10 11.72
CA GLY A 218 42.86 36.84 11.17
C GLY A 218 43.91 36.13 10.32
N GLN A 219 43.73 34.89 9.86
CA GLN A 219 44.64 34.32 8.86
C GLN A 219 43.87 33.71 7.69
N LYS A 220 44.12 34.26 6.50
CA LYS A 220 43.70 33.70 5.22
C LYS A 220 44.62 32.54 4.88
N LEU A 221 44.02 31.47 4.33
CA LEU A 221 44.71 30.37 3.66
C LEU A 221 45.61 30.88 2.54
#